data_AF-A0A2W7M6Z0-F1
#
_entry.id   AF-A0A2W7M6Z0-F1
#
_cell.length_a   1.000
_cell.length_b   1.000
_cell.length_c   1.000
_cell.angle_alpha   90.00
_cell.angle_beta   90.00
_cell.angle_gamma   90.00
#
_symmetry.space_group_name_H-M   'P 1'
#
loop_
_entity.id
_entity.type
_entity.pdbx_description
1 polymer ?
#
loop_
_entity_poly.entity_id
_entity_poly.type
_entity_poly.pdbx_seq_one_letter_code
_entity_poly.pdbx_strand_id
1 'polypeptide(L)'
;MRLVNELDLSDWERQHAYSSEQALEVLRQALLDRQPIEGLGQLRAGLLIDIDSEVLDLIERGEWRLVRPEADYVDWKMPDRAFDPKVMELMQNPPVQPSRSPKIFRLVDSVTGDPLTQRHYIATVDGNTAPRRTDGEGIAHLFVSPGVQQISMVIIGV
;
A
#
# COMPACT_ATOMS: atom_id res chain seq x y z
N MET A 1 -1.40 22.52 9.93
CA MET A 1 -2.20 23.66 9.45
C MET A 1 -1.38 24.41 8.43
N ARG A 2 -2.03 24.97 7.41
CA ARG A 2 -1.36 25.53 6.24
C ARG A 2 -1.93 26.89 5.89
N LEU A 3 -1.06 27.80 5.46
CA LEU A 3 -1.44 29.09 4.90
C LEU A 3 -1.52 29.00 3.38
N VAL A 4 -2.65 29.45 2.84
CA VAL A 4 -2.96 29.39 1.40
C VAL A 4 -3.48 30.75 0.95
N ASN A 5 -3.07 31.19 -0.23
CA ASN A 5 -3.61 32.39 -0.84
C ASN A 5 -5.08 32.16 -1.22
N GLU A 6 -5.95 33.14 -0.99
CA GLU A 6 -7.39 33.01 -1.31
C GLU A 6 -7.63 32.69 -2.79
N LEU A 7 -6.74 33.13 -3.70
CA LEU A 7 -6.84 32.87 -5.15
C LEU A 7 -6.52 31.42 -5.53
N ASP A 8 -5.70 30.74 -4.73
CA ASP A 8 -5.27 29.36 -4.97
C ASP A 8 -6.09 28.35 -4.17
N LEU A 9 -7.04 28.83 -3.36
CA LEU A 9 -7.83 28.01 -2.46
C LEU A 9 -8.89 27.22 -3.23
N SER A 10 -8.80 25.89 -3.15
CA SER A 10 -9.83 25.00 -3.69
C SER A 10 -11.13 25.05 -2.88
N ASP A 11 -12.25 24.63 -3.49
CA ASP A 11 -13.55 24.54 -2.82
C ASP A 11 -13.52 23.62 -1.59
N TRP A 12 -12.68 22.58 -1.63
CA TRP A 12 -12.50 21.63 -0.51
C TRP A 12 -11.74 22.26 0.66
N GLU A 13 -10.63 22.96 0.37
CA GLU A 13 -9.87 23.68 1.39
C GLU A 13 -10.69 24.81 2.02
N ARG A 14 -11.55 25.47 1.21
CA ARG A 14 -12.47 26.50 1.69
C ARG A 14 -13.46 25.98 2.74
N GLN A 15 -13.94 24.75 2.60
CA GLN A 15 -14.81 24.10 3.60
C GLN A 15 -14.08 23.80 4.91
N HIS A 16 -12.75 23.65 4.84
CA HIS A 16 -11.89 23.32 5.98
C HIS A 16 -11.05 24.52 6.45
N ALA A 17 -11.33 25.72 5.95
CA ALA A 17 -10.67 26.94 6.40
C ALA A 17 -11.21 27.36 7.79
N TYR A 18 -10.34 27.87 8.65
CA TYR A 18 -10.79 28.57 9.85
C TYR A 18 -11.55 29.85 9.44
N SER A 19 -12.52 30.28 10.25
CA SER A 19 -13.07 31.63 10.10
C SER A 19 -11.97 32.66 10.37
N SER A 20 -12.10 33.89 9.86
CA SER A 20 -11.05 34.91 10.02
C SER A 20 -10.69 35.16 11.49
N GLU A 21 -11.69 35.23 12.37
CA GLU A 21 -11.47 35.41 13.82
C GLU A 21 -10.72 34.24 14.45
N GLN A 22 -11.11 33.00 14.14
CA GLN A 22 -10.44 31.80 14.62
C GLN A 22 -9.02 31.67 14.07
N ALA A 23 -8.83 32.03 12.80
CA ALA A 23 -7.54 31.99 12.13
C ALA A 23 -6.55 32.94 12.79
N LEU A 24 -6.97 34.16 13.14
CA LEU A 24 -6.14 35.15 13.82
C LEU A 24 -5.70 34.67 15.21
N GLU A 25 -6.62 34.09 15.99
CA GLU A 25 -6.31 33.56 17.32
C GLU A 25 -5.32 32.38 17.24
N VAL A 26 -5.63 31.39 16.40
CA VAL A 26 -4.81 30.18 16.22
C VAL A 26 -3.42 30.54 15.66
N LEU A 27 -3.35 31.41 14.67
CA LEU A 27 -2.09 31.82 14.05
C LEU A 27 -1.23 32.62 15.02
N ARG A 28 -1.83 33.55 15.78
CA ARG A 28 -1.10 34.33 16.80
C ARG A 28 -0.46 33.41 17.84
N GLN A 29 -1.22 32.45 18.36
CA GLN A 29 -0.70 31.49 19.33
C GLN A 29 0.42 30.63 18.72
N ALA A 30 0.23 30.15 17.50
CA ALA A 30 1.22 29.34 16.80
C ALA A 30 2.54 30.07 16.52
N LEU A 31 2.48 31.37 16.21
CA LEU A 31 3.67 32.21 16.01
C LEU A 31 4.42 32.42 17.34
N LEU A 32 3.71 32.69 18.43
CA LEU A 32 4.29 32.81 19.78
C LEU A 32 4.99 31.51 20.21
N ASP A 33 4.33 30.38 19.99
CA ASP A 33 4.82 29.05 20.34
C ASP A 33 5.82 28.48 19.32
N ARG A 34 6.16 29.24 18.27
CA ARG A 34 7.04 28.85 17.17
C ARG A 34 6.66 27.51 16.54
N GLN A 35 5.36 27.25 16.45
CA GLN A 35 4.85 26.04 15.82
C GLN A 35 5.11 26.08 14.31
N PRO A 36 5.37 24.93 13.67
CA PRO A 36 5.52 24.87 12.24
C PRO A 36 4.19 25.16 11.55
N ILE A 37 4.21 26.10 10.60
CA ILE A 37 3.06 26.45 9.77
C ILE A 37 3.49 26.32 8.32
N GLU A 38 2.84 25.40 7.61
CA GLU A 38 3.14 25.19 6.20
C GLU A 38 2.71 26.41 5.38
N GLY A 39 3.52 26.79 4.39
CA GLY A 39 3.29 27.98 3.58
C GLY A 39 3.76 29.30 4.22
N LEU A 40 3.99 29.37 5.54
CA LEU A 40 4.42 30.60 6.22
C LEU A 40 5.77 31.12 5.72
N GLY A 41 6.74 30.23 5.48
CA GLY A 41 8.04 30.61 4.94
C GLY A 41 7.95 31.15 3.51
N GLN A 42 7.06 30.57 2.69
CA GLN A 42 6.81 31.01 1.32
C GLN A 42 6.12 32.38 1.31
N LEU A 43 5.13 32.57 2.19
CA LEU A 43 4.47 33.85 2.40
C LEU A 43 5.47 34.96 2.73
N ARG A 44 6.30 34.73 3.75
CA ARG A 44 7.29 35.71 4.19
C ARG A 44 8.32 36.03 3.11
N ALA A 45 8.84 35.00 2.44
CA ALA A 45 9.81 35.20 1.37
C ALA A 45 9.20 35.90 0.14
N GLY A 46 7.96 35.58 -0.21
CA GLY A 46 7.27 36.11 -1.38
C GLY A 46 6.83 37.57 -1.22
N LEU A 47 6.52 38.00 0.01
CA LEU A 47 6.07 39.35 0.32
C LEU A 47 7.08 40.19 1.11
N LEU A 48 8.28 39.66 1.35
CA LEU A 48 9.33 40.30 2.17
C LEU A 48 8.82 40.73 3.55
N ILE A 49 8.03 39.86 4.18
CA ILE A 49 7.44 40.12 5.50
C ILE A 49 8.40 39.66 6.59
N ASP A 50 8.80 40.61 7.42
CA ASP A 50 9.75 40.39 8.50
C ASP A 50 9.09 40.35 9.89
N ILE A 51 7.81 40.73 10.01
CA ILE A 51 7.10 40.80 11.29
C ILE A 51 5.76 40.05 11.30
N ASP A 52 5.42 39.48 12.45
CA ASP A 52 4.22 38.65 12.64
C ASP A 52 2.91 39.42 12.45
N SER A 53 2.89 40.72 12.74
CA SER A 53 1.69 41.55 12.56
C SER A 53 1.28 41.67 11.09
N GLU A 54 2.24 41.78 10.17
CA GLU A 54 1.94 41.83 8.74
C GLU A 54 1.36 40.52 8.22
N VAL A 55 1.80 39.38 8.78
CA VAL A 55 1.20 38.08 8.49
C VAL A 55 -0.26 38.04 8.98
N LEU A 56 -0.55 38.56 10.17
CA LEU A 56 -1.90 38.60 10.72
C LEU A 56 -2.83 39.53 9.92
N ASP A 57 -2.33 40.69 9.47
CA ASP A 57 -3.09 41.63 8.66
C ASP A 57 -3.59 41.00 7.35
N LEU A 58 -2.79 40.13 6.73
CA LEU A 58 -3.19 39.42 5.50
C LEU A 58 -4.33 38.42 5.72
N ILE A 59 -4.41 37.84 6.92
CA ILE A 59 -5.51 36.97 7.32
C ILE A 59 -6.76 37.80 7.64
N GLU A 60 -6.59 38.94 8.31
CA GLU A 60 -7.69 39.85 8.62
C GLU A 60 -8.35 40.41 7.34
N ARG A 61 -7.53 40.76 6.33
CA ARG A 61 -8.00 41.19 5.00
C ARG A 61 -8.59 40.06 4.16
N GLY A 62 -8.39 38.81 4.57
CA GLY A 62 -8.86 37.62 3.85
C GLY A 62 -8.08 37.34 2.56
N GLU A 63 -6.89 37.92 2.39
CA GLU A 63 -6.00 37.62 1.26
C GLU A 63 -5.37 36.23 1.40
N TRP A 64 -5.23 35.78 2.65
CA TRP A 64 -4.73 34.47 3.01
C TRP A 64 -5.68 33.77 3.96
N ARG A 65 -5.78 32.45 3.82
CA ARG A 65 -6.61 31.59 4.66
C ARG A 65 -5.74 30.60 5.41
N LEU A 66 -6.07 30.40 6.69
CA LEU A 66 -5.53 29.30 7.48
C LEU A 66 -6.43 28.09 7.28
N VAL A 67 -5.86 27.03 6.69
CA VAL A 67 -6.54 25.78 6.40
C VAL A 67 -6.21 24.75 7.46
N ARG A 68 -7.26 24.07 7.95
CA ARG A 68 -7.13 23.02 8.96
C ARG A 68 -6.47 21.77 8.35
N PRO A 69 -5.71 20.96 9.13
CA PRO A 69 -5.08 19.73 8.63
C PRO A 69 -6.04 18.74 7.95
N GLU A 70 -7.32 18.77 8.33
CA GLU A 70 -8.38 17.93 7.78
C GLU A 70 -8.59 18.13 6.27
N ALA A 71 -8.18 19.28 5.72
CA ALA A 71 -8.23 19.51 4.28
C ALA A 71 -7.30 18.58 3.49
N ASP A 72 -6.25 18.07 4.13
CA ASP A 72 -5.30 17.15 3.49
C ASP A 72 -5.71 15.68 3.69
N TYR A 73 -6.79 15.43 4.43
CA TYR A 73 -7.35 14.09 4.56
C TYR A 73 -7.97 13.71 3.22
N VAL A 74 -7.45 12.63 2.64
CA VAL A 74 -8.05 12.02 1.46
C VAL A 74 -9.47 11.61 1.82
N ASP A 75 -10.44 12.21 1.13
CA ASP A 75 -11.84 11.78 1.18
C ASP A 75 -11.95 10.40 0.54
N TRP A 76 -11.65 9.35 1.32
CA TRP A 76 -12.04 7.99 0.99
C TRP A 76 -13.57 7.92 1.09
N LYS A 77 -14.24 8.45 0.06
CA LYS A 77 -15.60 8.03 -0.25
C LYS A 77 -15.51 6.55 -0.54
N MET A 78 -15.77 5.73 0.48
CA MET A 78 -16.11 4.34 0.28
C MET A 78 -17.21 4.37 -0.78
N PRO A 79 -17.01 3.78 -1.98
CA PRO A 79 -18.10 3.67 -2.92
C PRO A 79 -19.26 3.04 -2.17
N ASP A 80 -20.47 3.57 -2.38
CA ASP A 80 -21.68 3.04 -1.76
C ASP A 80 -21.61 1.51 -1.85
N ARG A 81 -21.62 0.86 -0.69
CA ARG A 81 -21.43 -0.59 -0.54
C ARG A 81 -22.64 -1.33 -1.10
N ALA A 82 -22.91 -1.19 -2.38
CA ALA A 82 -23.59 -2.20 -3.16
C ALA A 82 -22.55 -3.29 -3.44
N PHE A 83 -22.28 -4.14 -2.44
CA PHE A 83 -21.59 -5.39 -2.74
C PHE A 83 -22.47 -6.12 -3.75
N ASP A 84 -21.90 -6.41 -4.92
CA ASP A 84 -22.57 -7.21 -5.94
C ASP A 84 -23.15 -8.46 -5.26
N PRO A 85 -24.46 -8.74 -5.38
CA PRO A 85 -25.09 -9.92 -4.79
C PRO A 85 -24.32 -11.22 -5.10
N LYS A 86 -23.68 -11.29 -6.27
CA LYS A 86 -22.83 -12.42 -6.68
C LYS A 86 -21.54 -12.53 -5.86
N VAL A 87 -20.95 -11.39 -5.49
CA VAL A 87 -19.78 -11.35 -4.60
C VAL A 87 -20.19 -11.75 -3.18
N MET A 88 -21.34 -11.28 -2.68
CA MET A 88 -21.86 -11.73 -1.39
C MET A 88 -22.16 -13.23 -1.38
N GLU A 89 -22.73 -13.76 -2.46
CA GLU A 89 -23.02 -15.19 -2.62
C GLU A 89 -21.73 -16.02 -2.62
N LEU A 90 -20.67 -15.57 -3.30
CA LEU A 90 -19.36 -16.22 -3.29
C LEU A 90 -18.69 -16.18 -1.91
N MET A 91 -18.86 -15.11 -1.15
CA MET A 91 -18.34 -15.03 0.22
C MET A 91 -19.06 -15.99 1.17
N GLN A 92 -20.37 -16.16 0.99
CA GLN A 92 -21.18 -17.07 1.81
C GLN A 92 -21.00 -18.54 1.38
N ASN A 93 -20.77 -18.78 0.10
CA ASN A 93 -20.63 -20.10 -0.50
C ASN A 93 -19.36 -20.15 -1.35
N PRO A 94 -18.17 -20.16 -0.72
CA PRO A 94 -16.93 -20.23 -1.47
C PRO A 94 -16.89 -21.53 -2.30
N PRO A 95 -16.43 -21.47 -3.56
CA PRO A 95 -16.29 -22.68 -4.35
C PRO A 95 -15.31 -23.64 -3.68
N VAL A 96 -15.59 -24.94 -3.79
CA VAL A 96 -14.73 -26.00 -3.25
C VAL A 96 -13.31 -25.82 -3.78
N GLN A 97 -12.40 -25.46 -2.88
CA GLN A 97 -10.99 -25.34 -3.22
C GLN A 97 -10.41 -26.75 -3.43
N PRO A 98 -9.64 -26.98 -4.50
CA PRO A 98 -8.99 -28.27 -4.69
C PRO A 98 -7.98 -28.53 -3.56
N SER A 99 -8.32 -29.43 -2.65
CA SER A 99 -7.46 -29.88 -1.56
C SER A 99 -6.46 -30.93 -2.05
N ARG A 100 -5.56 -30.54 -2.97
CA ARG A 100 -4.45 -31.42 -3.38
C ARG A 100 -3.23 -31.13 -2.50
N SER A 101 -3.05 -31.91 -1.44
CA SER A 101 -1.79 -31.90 -0.68
C SER A 101 -0.68 -32.51 -1.54
N PRO A 102 0.36 -31.76 -1.90
CA PRO A 102 1.46 -32.32 -2.69
C PRO A 102 2.27 -33.31 -1.86
N LYS A 103 2.81 -34.34 -2.52
CA LYS A 103 4.00 -35.05 -2.01
C LYS A 103 5.22 -34.20 -2.33
N ILE A 104 6.03 -33.95 -1.31
CA ILE A 104 7.16 -33.02 -1.36
C ILE A 104 8.46 -33.82 -1.24
N PHE A 105 9.40 -33.58 -2.15
CA PHE A 105 10.73 -34.18 -2.12
C PHE A 105 11.78 -33.08 -2.22
N ARG A 106 12.83 -33.13 -1.40
CA ARG A 106 13.98 -32.24 -1.54
C ARG A 106 15.09 -32.97 -2.29
N LEU A 107 15.49 -32.42 -3.43
CA LEU A 107 16.60 -32.94 -4.22
C LEU A 107 17.86 -32.23 -3.77
N VAL A 108 18.88 -33.01 -3.44
CA VAL A 108 20.18 -32.51 -3.00
C VAL A 108 21.30 -33.15 -3.82
N ASP A 109 22.41 -32.44 -3.94
CA ASP A 109 23.65 -33.00 -4.46
C ASP A 109 24.14 -34.09 -3.50
N SER A 110 24.47 -35.28 -4.03
CA SER A 110 24.87 -36.41 -3.20
C SER A 110 26.24 -36.25 -2.54
N VAL A 111 27.08 -35.35 -3.08
CA VAL A 111 28.44 -35.10 -2.60
C VAL A 111 28.44 -33.95 -1.60
N THR A 112 27.82 -32.82 -1.93
CA THR A 112 27.85 -31.62 -1.08
C THR A 112 26.66 -31.52 -0.12
N GLY A 113 25.55 -32.20 -0.42
CA GLY A 113 24.29 -32.05 0.32
C GLY A 113 23.52 -30.77 -0.01
N ASP A 114 24.04 -29.94 -0.92
CA ASP A 114 23.41 -28.68 -1.30
C ASP A 114 22.10 -28.92 -2.04
N PRO A 115 21.07 -28.07 -1.86
CA PRO A 115 19.85 -28.17 -2.62
C PRO A 115 20.09 -28.00 -4.12
N LEU A 116 19.49 -28.87 -4.92
CA LEU A 116 19.50 -28.77 -6.38
C LEU A 116 18.40 -27.81 -6.82
N THR A 117 18.65 -26.51 -6.68
CA THR A 117 17.70 -25.44 -7.00
C THR A 117 17.50 -25.31 -8.51
N GLN A 118 16.26 -25.01 -8.93
CA GLN A 118 15.91 -24.78 -10.35
C GLN A 118 16.37 -25.87 -11.33
N ARG A 119 16.53 -27.11 -10.86
CA ARG A 119 17.09 -28.23 -11.62
C ARG A 119 15.99 -28.97 -12.38
N HIS A 120 16.25 -29.31 -13.63
CA HIS A 120 15.36 -30.12 -14.44
C HIS A 120 15.38 -31.59 -14.01
N TYR A 121 14.20 -32.18 -13.91
CA TYR A 121 14.03 -33.60 -13.64
C TYR A 121 12.80 -34.15 -14.37
N ILE A 122 12.77 -35.46 -14.58
CA ILE A 122 11.59 -36.20 -15.04
C ILE A 122 10.98 -36.89 -13.83
N ALA A 123 9.71 -36.61 -13.58
CA ALA A 123 8.92 -37.37 -12.61
C ALA A 123 8.14 -38.47 -13.33
N THR A 124 8.22 -39.70 -12.84
CA THR A 124 7.35 -40.80 -13.24
C THR A 124 6.40 -41.12 -12.10
N VAL A 125 5.10 -41.10 -12.36
CA VAL A 125 4.05 -41.42 -11.38
C VAL A 125 3.14 -42.49 -11.99
N ASP A 126 3.15 -43.69 -11.43
CA ASP A 126 2.42 -44.87 -11.93
C ASP A 126 2.57 -45.05 -13.46
N GLY A 127 3.80 -44.92 -13.96
CA GLY A 127 4.14 -45.06 -15.39
C GLY A 127 3.99 -43.79 -16.24
N ASN A 128 3.30 -42.75 -15.75
CA ASN A 128 3.17 -41.48 -16.47
C ASN A 128 4.35 -40.56 -16.20
N THR A 129 5.05 -40.14 -17.26
CA THR A 129 6.23 -39.27 -17.15
C THR A 129 5.90 -37.82 -17.49
N ALA A 130 6.49 -36.89 -16.73
CA ALA A 130 6.40 -35.47 -17.01
C ALA A 130 7.70 -34.73 -16.65
N PRO A 131 8.23 -33.86 -17.54
CA PRO A 131 9.34 -32.99 -17.21
C PRO A 131 8.91 -31.91 -16.22
N ARG A 132 9.75 -31.62 -15.24
CA ARG A 132 9.51 -30.67 -14.15
C ARG A 132 10.80 -29.97 -13.74
N ARG A 133 10.67 -29.00 -12.83
CA ARG A 133 11.78 -28.26 -12.26
C ARG A 133 11.59 -28.11 -10.74
N THR A 134 12.67 -28.24 -9.98
CA THR A 134 12.67 -27.91 -8.54
C THR A 134 12.59 -26.41 -8.33
N ASP A 135 12.15 -25.97 -7.15
CA ASP A 135 12.08 -24.55 -6.80
C ASP A 135 13.43 -23.99 -6.31
N GLY A 136 13.39 -22.81 -5.69
CA GLY A 136 14.57 -22.12 -5.13
C GLY A 136 15.23 -22.84 -3.95
N GLU A 137 14.55 -23.81 -3.33
CA GLU A 137 15.05 -24.60 -2.19
C GLU A 137 15.35 -26.05 -2.60
N GLY A 138 15.36 -26.33 -3.91
CA GLY A 138 15.57 -27.68 -4.43
C GLY A 138 14.37 -28.62 -4.21
N ILE A 139 13.16 -28.07 -4.01
CA ILE A 139 11.97 -28.84 -3.70
C ILE A 139 11.20 -29.21 -4.98
N ALA A 140 10.88 -30.50 -5.10
CA ALA A 140 9.98 -31.07 -6.10
C ALA A 140 8.58 -31.25 -5.51
N HIS A 141 7.61 -30.53 -6.09
CA HIS A 141 6.19 -30.60 -5.71
C HIS A 141 5.43 -31.55 -6.64
N LEU A 142 4.93 -32.67 -6.11
CA LEU A 142 4.12 -33.64 -6.85
C LEU A 142 2.68 -33.69 -6.34
N PHE A 143 1.75 -33.13 -7.11
CA PHE A 143 0.32 -33.22 -6.86
C PHE A 143 -0.22 -34.54 -7.42
N VAL A 144 -0.31 -35.55 -6.55
CA VAL A 144 -0.72 -36.90 -6.93
C VAL A 144 -1.88 -37.39 -6.07
N SER A 145 -2.67 -38.32 -6.60
CA SER A 145 -3.76 -38.94 -5.87
C SER A 145 -3.25 -39.78 -4.68
N PRO A 146 -4.03 -39.95 -3.60
CA PRO A 146 -3.61 -40.73 -2.42
C PRO A 146 -3.24 -42.20 -2.71
N GLY A 147 -3.74 -42.78 -3.80
CA GLY A 147 -3.53 -44.18 -4.19
C GLY A 147 -2.31 -44.47 -5.07
N VAL A 148 -1.42 -43.49 -5.29
CA VAL A 148 -0.21 -43.71 -6.11
C VAL A 148 0.71 -44.75 -5.45
N GLN A 149 1.12 -45.75 -6.23
CA GLN A 149 1.97 -46.85 -5.77
C GLN A 149 3.44 -46.61 -6.07
N GLN A 150 3.76 -46.01 -7.22
CA GLN A 150 5.14 -45.84 -7.67
C GLN A 150 5.45 -44.41 -8.09
N ILE A 151 6.52 -43.87 -7.51
CA ILE A 151 7.10 -42.58 -7.88
C ILE A 151 8.59 -42.78 -8.12
N SER A 152 9.09 -42.32 -9.26
CA SER A 152 10.53 -42.21 -9.51
C SER A 152 10.88 -40.86 -10.11
N MET A 153 12.11 -40.42 -9.89
CA MET A 153 12.62 -39.15 -10.38
C MET A 153 13.99 -39.36 -11.00
N VAL A 154 14.22 -38.75 -12.16
CA VAL A 154 15.51 -38.77 -12.84
C VAL A 154 15.94 -37.34 -13.14
N ILE A 155 17.11 -36.95 -12.68
CA ILE A 155 17.70 -35.64 -12.97
C ILE A 155 18.28 -35.67 -14.39
N ILE A 156 18.01 -34.64 -15.18
CA ILE A 156 18.54 -34.52 -16.55
C ILE A 156 19.69 -33.52 -16.55
N GLY A 157 20.83 -33.91 -17.11
CA GLY A 157 22.01 -33.05 -17.24
C GLY A 157 22.79 -32.95 -15.93
N VAL A 158 23.85 -33.77 -15.83
CA VAL A 158 24.93 -33.63 -14.86
C VAL A 158 26.02 -32.79 -15.51
#